data_AF-A0AAV0XC85-F1
#
_entry.id   AF-A0AAV0XC85-F1
#
_cell.length_a   1.000
_cell.length_b   1.000
_cell.length_c   1.000
_cell.angle_alpha   90.00
_cell.angle_beta   90.00
_cell.angle_gamma   90.00
#
_symmetry.space_group_name_H-M   'P 1'
#
loop_
_entity.id
_entity.type
_entity.pdbx_description
1 polymer ?
#
loop_
_entity_poly.entity_id
_entity_poly.type
_entity_poly.pdbx_seq_one_letter_code
_entity_poly.pdbx_strand_id
1 'polypeptide(L)'
;MLLEIKNLSIRIIDSSNCIHGPLSSCPKTFGLKELKKGYFPHFFNTVENQNYIGILPDKKYYGFETMKPENKLEFEKWYNDKINENYIFNLKEELEAYCTSDVDIERRGCLELRKQF
;
A
#
# COMPACT_ATOMS: atom_id res chain seq x y z
N MET A 1 -14.33 -12.23 -7.86
CA MET A 1 -15.79 -12.07 -7.76
C MET A 1 -16.35 -11.02 -8.75
N LEU A 2 -17.59 -11.17 -9.25
CA LEU A 2 -18.34 -10.15 -10.01
C LEU A 2 -19.71 -9.95 -9.36
N LEU A 3 -20.05 -8.72 -8.99
CA LEU A 3 -21.38 -8.33 -8.53
C LEU A 3 -21.96 -7.29 -9.48
N GLU A 4 -23.19 -7.51 -9.94
CA GLU A 4 -23.88 -6.61 -10.87
C GLU A 4 -25.21 -6.14 -10.27
N ILE A 5 -25.38 -4.82 -10.20
CA ILE A 5 -26.59 -4.15 -9.74
C ILE A 5 -27.26 -3.54 -10.97
N LYS A 6 -28.05 -4.35 -11.68
CA LYS A 6 -28.57 -4.06 -13.03
C LYS A 6 -29.43 -2.79 -13.12
N ASN A 7 -30.24 -2.51 -12.11
CA ASN A 7 -31.09 -1.33 -12.04
C ASN A 7 -30.30 -0.01 -11.89
N LEU A 8 -29.06 -0.07 -11.42
CA LEU A 8 -28.17 1.09 -11.30
C LEU A 8 -27.06 1.10 -12.37
N SER A 9 -27.01 0.09 -13.24
CA SER A 9 -25.92 -0.11 -14.21
C SER A 9 -24.53 -0.13 -13.55
N ILE A 10 -24.41 -0.67 -12.33
CA ILE A 10 -23.15 -0.78 -11.59
C ILE A 10 -22.63 -2.21 -11.64
N ARG A 11 -21.34 -2.36 -11.94
CA ARG A 11 -20.59 -3.63 -11.82
C ARG A 11 -19.42 -3.43 -10.85
N ILE A 12 -19.32 -4.32 -9.87
CA ILE A 12 -18.20 -4.41 -8.94
C ILE A 12 -17.41 -5.65 -9.32
N ILE A 13 -16.18 -5.43 -9.76
CA ILE A 13 -15.28 -6.47 -10.26
C ILE A 13 -14.10 -6.55 -9.30
N ASP A 14 -13.79 -7.77 -8.89
CA ASP A 14 -12.61 -8.09 -8.11
C ASP A 14 -11.37 -8.10 -9.01
N SER A 15 -10.43 -7.20 -8.73
CA SER A 15 -9.16 -7.10 -9.46
C SER A 15 -8.33 -8.38 -9.38
N SER A 16 -8.44 -9.14 -8.29
CA SER A 16 -7.69 -10.40 -8.07
C SER A 16 -8.10 -11.52 -9.04
N ASN A 17 -9.26 -11.40 -9.69
CA ASN A 17 -9.66 -12.31 -10.77
C ASN A 17 -8.83 -12.11 -12.05
N CYS A 18 -8.18 -10.96 -12.22
CA CYS A 18 -7.52 -10.55 -13.45
C CYS A 18 -6.02 -10.33 -13.25
N ILE A 19 -5.62 -9.81 -12.10
CA ILE A 19 -4.22 -9.56 -11.74
C ILE A 19 -3.86 -10.46 -10.57
N HIS A 20 -3.00 -11.45 -10.81
CA HIS A 20 -2.54 -12.36 -9.77
C HIS A 20 -1.26 -11.83 -9.10
N GLY A 21 -1.24 -11.89 -7.76
CA GLY A 21 -0.10 -11.48 -6.93
C GLY A 21 -0.42 -10.28 -6.03
N PRO A 22 0.53 -9.86 -5.17
CA PRO A 22 0.34 -8.72 -4.28
C PRO A 22 0.35 -7.41 -5.06
N LEU A 23 -0.41 -6.42 -4.59
CA LEU A 23 -0.46 -5.07 -5.18
C LEU A 23 0.94 -4.44 -5.31
N SER A 24 1.81 -4.68 -4.34
CA SER A 24 3.21 -4.19 -4.34
C SER A 24 4.05 -4.69 -5.51
N SER A 25 3.64 -5.77 -6.20
CA SER A 25 4.30 -6.25 -7.41
C SER A 25 3.80 -5.58 -8.69
N CYS A 26 2.60 -5.00 -8.69
CA CYS A 26 1.98 -4.36 -9.86
C CYS A 26 2.88 -3.29 -10.49
N PRO A 27 3.55 -2.40 -9.73
CA PRO A 27 4.45 -1.40 -10.31
C PRO A 27 5.55 -2.01 -11.17
N LYS A 28 6.20 -3.07 -10.67
CA LYS A 28 7.25 -3.79 -11.42
C LYS A 28 6.67 -4.54 -12.62
N THR A 29 5.53 -5.22 -12.44
CA THR A 29 4.88 -6.02 -13.49
C THR A 29 4.47 -5.18 -14.69
N PHE A 30 3.86 -4.01 -14.44
CA PHE A 30 3.32 -3.14 -15.49
C PHE A 30 4.24 -1.96 -15.84
N GLY A 31 5.44 -1.88 -15.26
CA GLY A 31 6.36 -0.76 -15.47
C GLY A 31 5.84 0.59 -14.95
N LEU A 32 5.00 0.56 -13.91
CA LEU A 32 4.40 1.76 -13.32
C LEU A 32 5.32 2.33 -12.24
N LYS A 33 5.32 3.67 -12.11
CA LYS A 33 5.94 4.36 -10.98
C LYS A 33 4.93 4.52 -9.84
N GLU A 34 5.30 4.12 -8.62
CA GLU A 34 4.49 4.33 -7.41
C GLU A 34 4.43 5.81 -7.03
N LEU A 35 3.29 6.26 -6.50
CA LEU A 35 3.14 7.64 -6.00
C LEU A 35 3.90 7.81 -4.68
N LYS A 36 3.78 6.83 -3.78
CA LYS A 36 4.49 6.80 -2.51
C LYS A 36 5.09 5.43 -2.29
N LYS A 37 6.41 5.33 -2.41
CA LYS A 37 7.16 4.13 -2.03
C LYS A 37 7.42 4.14 -0.52
N GLY A 38 7.13 3.04 0.16
CA GLY A 38 7.40 2.89 1.58
C GLY A 38 6.56 1.82 2.24
N TYR A 39 6.50 1.86 3.56
CA TYR A 39 5.75 0.91 4.37
C TYR A 39 4.79 1.64 5.30
N PHE A 40 3.61 1.06 5.52
CA PHE A 40 2.61 1.60 6.42
C PHE A 40 2.51 0.74 7.69
N PRO A 41 2.43 1.31 8.91
CA PRO A 41 2.37 0.54 10.16
C PRO A 41 0.93 0.06 10.43
N HIS A 42 0.55 -1.07 9.83
CA HIS A 42 -0.83 -1.57 9.85
C HIS A 42 -1.37 -1.79 11.27
N PHE A 43 -0.54 -2.32 12.18
CA PHE A 43 -0.94 -2.57 13.56
C PHE A 43 -0.93 -1.32 14.45
N PHE A 44 -0.43 -0.19 13.94
CA PHE A 44 -0.47 1.09 14.65
C PHE A 44 -1.75 1.88 14.37
N ASN A 45 -2.47 1.53 13.29
CA ASN A 45 -3.72 2.18 12.90
C ASN A 45 -4.89 1.75 13.80
N THR A 46 -4.92 2.29 15.02
CA THR A 46 -5.99 2.08 16.00
C THR A 46 -6.75 3.38 16.26
N VAL A 47 -7.89 3.30 16.95
CA VAL A 47 -8.72 4.48 17.28
C VAL A 47 -7.94 5.46 18.16
N GLU A 48 -7.14 4.94 19.09
CA GLU A 48 -6.34 5.72 20.03
C GLU A 48 -5.24 6.52 19.33
N ASN A 49 -4.69 5.96 18.25
CA ASN A 49 -3.58 6.57 17.51
C ASN A 49 -4.02 7.48 16.36
N GLN A 50 -5.32 7.65 16.09
CA GLN A 50 -5.83 8.39 14.92
C GLN A 50 -5.31 9.83 14.79
N ASN A 51 -4.94 10.47 15.90
CA ASN A 51 -4.37 11.83 15.92
C ASN A 51 -2.86 11.85 16.21
N TYR A 52 -2.18 10.71 16.09
CA TYR A 52 -0.76 10.60 16.41
C TYR A 52 0.10 11.39 15.42
N ILE A 53 0.95 12.26 15.98
CA ILE A 53 2.02 12.97 15.29
C ILE A 53 3.27 12.84 16.18
N GLY A 54 4.33 12.23 15.67
CA GLY A 54 5.51 11.97 16.48
C GLY A 54 6.59 11.19 15.76
N ILE A 55 7.35 10.41 16.53
CA ILE A 55 8.40 9.55 15.99
C ILE A 55 7.82 8.43 15.13
N LEU A 56 8.62 7.88 14.24
CA LEU A 56 8.24 6.72 13.44
C LEU A 56 7.84 5.55 14.37
N PRO A 57 6.68 4.88 14.12
CA PRO A 57 6.26 3.73 14.91
C PRO A 57 7.30 2.61 14.91
N ASP A 58 7.33 1.79 15.96
CA ASP A 58 8.25 0.65 16.06
C ASP A 58 8.05 -0.38 14.92
N LYS A 59 9.13 -1.05 14.52
CA LYS A 59 9.14 -2.09 13.46
C LYS A 59 8.05 -3.15 13.65
N LYS A 60 7.71 -3.51 14.89
CA LYS A 60 6.65 -4.50 15.18
C LYS A 60 5.29 -4.12 14.59
N TYR A 61 5.01 -2.82 14.45
CA TYR A 61 3.72 -2.35 13.93
C TYR A 61 3.56 -2.50 12.41
N TYR A 62 4.66 -2.82 11.71
CA TYR A 62 4.68 -3.04 10.26
C TYR A 62 4.55 -4.52 9.88
N GLY A 63 4.42 -5.42 10.87
CA GLY A 63 4.45 -6.86 10.61
C GLY A 63 5.82 -7.38 10.19
N PHE A 64 6.88 -6.69 10.62
CA PHE A 64 8.26 -7.00 10.31
C PHE A 64 8.57 -8.48 10.44
N GLU A 65 8.15 -9.14 11.54
CA GLU A 65 8.44 -10.56 11.79
C GLU A 65 7.92 -11.51 10.70
N THR A 66 6.79 -11.16 10.07
CA THR A 66 6.14 -11.98 9.03
C THR A 66 6.66 -11.70 7.61
N MET A 67 7.53 -10.69 7.44
CA MET A 67 8.10 -10.37 6.14
C MET A 67 9.09 -11.46 5.69
N LYS A 68 9.15 -11.69 4.37
CA LYS A 68 10.19 -12.51 3.76
C LYS A 68 11.58 -11.90 4.02
N PRO A 69 12.65 -12.71 4.10
CA PRO A 69 14.00 -12.21 4.38
C PRO A 69 14.47 -11.08 3.44
N GLU A 70 14.18 -11.20 2.14
CA GLU A 70 14.48 -10.15 1.15
C GLU A 70 13.77 -8.82 1.47
N ASN A 71 12.49 -8.86 1.83
CA ASN A 71 11.70 -7.68 2.17
C ASN A 71 12.11 -7.09 3.52
N LYS A 72 12.59 -7.92 4.47
CA LYS A 72 13.12 -7.44 5.76
C LYS A 72 14.31 -6.52 5.54
N LEU A 73 15.25 -6.89 4.68
CA LEU A 73 16.44 -6.08 4.38
C LEU A 73 16.07 -4.72 3.77
N GLU A 74 15.14 -4.71 2.80
CA GLU A 74 14.65 -3.46 2.21
C GLU A 74 13.92 -2.57 3.22
N PHE A 75 13.08 -3.20 4.07
CA PHE A 75 12.39 -2.51 5.15
C PHE A 75 13.35 -1.89 6.15
N GLU A 76 14.36 -2.63 6.62
CA GLU A 76 15.31 -2.12 7.61
C GLU A 76 16.10 -0.93 7.09
N LYS A 77 16.51 -0.99 5.82
CA LYS A 77 17.15 0.15 5.16
C LYS A 77 16.23 1.37 5.16
N TRP A 78 15.01 1.23 4.65
CA TRP A 78 14.02 2.31 4.63
C TRP A 78 13.73 2.87 6.03
N TYR A 79 13.58 2.00 7.01
CA TYR A 79 13.28 2.36 8.40
C TYR A 79 14.43 3.16 9.02
N ASN A 80 15.67 2.68 8.88
CA ASN A 80 16.85 3.35 9.41
C ASN A 80 17.06 4.71 8.73
N ASP A 81 16.86 4.79 7.41
CA ASP A 81 16.94 6.05 6.66
C ASP A 81 15.92 7.07 7.22
N LYS A 82 14.67 6.65 7.47
CA LYS A 82 13.63 7.52 8.05
C LYS A 82 13.96 7.99 9.47
N ILE A 83 14.54 7.12 10.29
CA ILE A 83 15.00 7.50 11.63
C ILE A 83 16.15 8.52 11.53
N ASN A 84 17.13 8.30 10.65
CA ASN A 84 18.26 9.20 10.46
C ASN A 84 17.83 10.58 9.91
N GLU A 85 16.75 10.63 9.13
CA GLU A 85 16.13 11.85 8.64
C GLU A 85 15.34 12.61 9.74
N ASN A 86 15.24 12.07 10.96
CA ASN A 86 14.34 12.56 12.01
C ASN A 86 12.90 12.73 11.51
N TYR A 87 12.43 11.76 10.73
CA TYR A 87 11.12 11.82 10.11
C TYR A 87 9.99 11.92 11.15
N ILE A 88 9.13 12.92 11.00
CA ILE A 88 7.93 13.08 11.81
C ILE A 88 6.78 12.33 11.15
N PHE A 89 6.32 11.27 11.82
CA PHE A 89 5.22 10.44 11.38
C PHE A 89 3.89 11.07 11.82
N ASN A 90 3.07 11.45 10.84
CA ASN A 90 1.68 11.87 11.04
C ASN A 90 0.76 10.77 10.51
N LEU A 91 0.03 10.09 11.39
CA LEU A 91 -0.75 8.90 10.98
C LEU A 91 -1.80 9.23 9.91
N LYS A 92 -2.46 10.39 9.99
CA LYS A 92 -3.53 10.75 9.04
C LYS A 92 -2.99 10.97 7.64
N GLU A 93 -1.94 11.77 7.52
CA GLU A 93 -1.28 12.06 6.24
C GLU A 93 -0.66 10.80 5.64
N GLU A 94 -0.05 9.96 6.49
CA GLU A 94 0.53 8.69 6.07
C GLU A 94 -0.52 7.72 5.56
N LEU A 95 -1.65 7.59 6.26
CA LEU A 95 -2.77 6.73 5.86
C LEU A 95 -3.38 7.19 4.54
N GLU A 96 -3.68 8.49 4.41
CA GLU A 96 -4.24 9.05 3.18
C GLU A 96 -3.30 8.83 1.99
N ALA A 97 -2.00 9.14 2.17
CA ALA A 97 -1.02 8.99 1.11
C ALA A 97 -0.80 7.51 0.73
N TYR A 98 -0.81 6.60 1.70
CA TYR A 98 -0.73 5.16 1.47
C TYR A 98 -1.93 4.66 0.67
N CYS A 99 -3.15 4.92 1.13
CA CYS A 99 -4.37 4.49 0.44
C CYS A 99 -4.48 5.10 -0.97
N THR A 100 -4.11 6.37 -1.14
CA THR A 100 -4.11 7.03 -2.45
C THR A 100 -3.14 6.36 -3.40
N SER A 101 -1.94 6.01 -2.94
CA SER A 101 -0.94 5.30 -3.76
C SER A 101 -1.44 3.91 -4.16
N ASP A 102 -2.00 3.14 -3.23
CA ASP A 102 -2.50 1.78 -3.50
C ASP A 102 -3.65 1.79 -4.52
N VAL A 103 -4.65 2.67 -4.33
CA VAL A 103 -5.78 2.80 -5.26
C VAL A 103 -5.31 3.24 -6.65
N ASP A 104 -4.33 4.15 -6.73
CA ASP A 104 -3.78 4.58 -8.01
C ASP A 104 -2.99 3.47 -8.72
N ILE A 105 -2.21 2.66 -7.99
CA ILE A 105 -1.51 1.49 -8.53
C ILE A 105 -2.53 0.48 -9.06
N GLU A 106 -3.56 0.14 -8.28
CA GLU A 106 -4.60 -0.80 -8.69
C GLU A 106 -5.32 -0.32 -9.94
N ARG A 107 -5.75 0.96 -9.95
CA ARG A 107 -6.41 1.58 -11.11
C ARG A 107 -5.53 1.51 -12.36
N ARG A 108 -4.27 1.95 -12.27
CA ARG A 108 -3.36 1.97 -13.42
C ARG A 108 -2.98 0.56 -13.87
N GLY A 109 -2.81 -0.39 -12.95
CA GLY A 109 -2.57 -1.80 -13.27
C GLY A 109 -3.74 -2.41 -14.04
N CYS A 110 -4.98 -2.20 -13.59
CA CYS A 110 -6.16 -2.66 -14.31
C CYS A 110 -6.32 -2.00 -15.69
N LEU A 111 -6.02 -0.72 -15.81
CA LEU A 111 -6.06 -0.02 -17.11
C LEU A 111 -5.00 -0.55 -18.07
N GLU A 112 -3.80 -0.85 -17.58
CA GLU A 112 -2.72 -1.40 -18.42
C GLU A 112 -3.03 -2.82 -18.87
N LEU A 113 -3.56 -3.67 -17.98
CA LEU A 113 -4.04 -5.00 -18.35
C LEU A 113 -5.08 -4.93 -19.48
N ARG A 114 -6.06 -4.01 -19.38
CA ARG A 114 -7.10 -3.81 -20.42
C ARG A 114 -6.58 -3.28 -21.75
N LYS A 115 -5.37 -2.74 -21.82
CA LYS A 115 -4.77 -2.35 -23.10
C LYS A 115 -4.08 -3.52 -23.79
N GLN A 116 -3.62 -4.48 -23.01
CA GLN A 116 -2.85 -5.63 -23.49
C GLN A 116 -3.75 -6.80 -23.94
N PHE A 117 -5.01 -6.82 -23.50
CA PHE A 117 -6.01 -7.85 -23.78
C PHE A 117 -7.37 -7.21 -24.08
#